data_AF-A0A7Y6EGD7-F1
#
_entry.id   AF-A0A7Y6EGD7-F1
#
_cell.length_a   1.000
_cell.length_b   1.000
_cell.length_c   1.000
_cell.angle_alpha   90.00
_cell.angle_beta   90.00
_cell.angle_gamma   90.00
#
_symmetry.space_group_name_H-M   'P 1'
#
loop_
_entity.id
_entity.type
_entity.pdbx_description
1 polymer ?
#
loop_
_entity_poly.entity_id
_entity_poly.type
_entity_poly.pdbx_seq_one_letter_code
_entity_poly.pdbx_strand_id
1 'polypeptide(L)'
;MIASRRSVLAAGLALIAAPAVAAETMPRLRRLSPGLDRMIAPGTEPDVIATGIRWAEGPVWVPRGGYLLFADPPANIVRRWQRGRGVSVVLDPSGAAGTDPALVREPGANGLALDASGALLIANSGGRSIDRVELATGRRTVLADRYAGKRFNSPNDLHVARDGAIWFTDPPYGFRDGDKSSLKEQAVNGVYRRRPDGRVDLIDGSLTRPNGIALSPDERRLYVSVSDEAAPRIMVYDVDARGRVANRRTLLDARAMLAAGGAGLPDGMKVARDGTLVCSVPGGMMLMTPEAEPLGLIEQGAPIANCAFGEAGRALFLAANDRILRIALRPGWQGGR
;
A
#
# COMPACT_ATOMS: atom_id res chain seq x y z
N MET A 1 36.98 -78.09 -5.92
CA MET A 1 36.82 -76.61 -5.90
C MET A 1 35.38 -76.33 -5.55
N ILE A 2 35.03 -76.27 -4.26
CA ILE A 2 34.94 -75.08 -3.37
C ILE A 2 33.87 -74.09 -3.83
N ALA A 3 32.92 -73.87 -2.93
CA ALA A 3 31.71 -73.08 -3.07
C ALA A 3 31.88 -71.58 -2.72
N SER A 4 30.79 -70.85 -2.99
CA SER A 4 30.34 -69.57 -2.42
C SER A 4 30.71 -68.28 -3.15
N ARG A 5 29.69 -67.46 -3.41
CA ARG A 5 29.42 -66.22 -2.66
C ARG A 5 28.00 -65.71 -2.97
N ARG A 6 27.22 -65.51 -1.90
CA ARG A 6 25.96 -64.76 -1.89
C ARG A 6 26.29 -63.27 -1.93
N SER A 7 25.60 -62.51 -2.78
CA SER A 7 25.57 -61.05 -2.72
C SER A 7 24.15 -60.61 -2.37
N VAL A 8 24.02 -60.01 -1.19
CA VAL A 8 22.78 -59.43 -0.64
C VAL A 8 22.48 -58.12 -1.36
N LEU A 9 21.33 -58.00 -2.01
CA LEU A 9 20.81 -56.69 -2.42
C LEU A 9 20.26 -55.99 -1.17
N ALA A 10 20.91 -54.90 -0.77
CA ALA A 10 20.36 -53.96 0.19
C ALA A 10 19.31 -53.08 -0.52
N ALA A 11 18.04 -53.25 -0.17
CA ALA A 11 16.99 -52.32 -0.56
C ALA A 11 17.10 -51.06 0.32
N GLY A 12 17.66 -49.98 -0.23
CA GLY A 12 17.63 -48.67 0.41
C GLY A 12 16.23 -48.08 0.32
N LEU A 13 15.55 -47.89 1.46
CA LEU A 13 14.38 -47.03 1.53
C LEU A 13 14.83 -45.58 1.33
N ALA A 14 14.50 -45.00 0.18
CA ALA A 14 14.55 -43.56 -0.01
C ALA A 14 13.42 -42.93 0.81
N LEU A 15 13.75 -42.30 1.94
CA LEU A 15 12.83 -41.39 2.63
C LEU A 15 12.61 -40.17 1.73
N ILE A 16 11.41 -40.08 1.15
CA ILE A 16 10.93 -38.86 0.50
C ILE A 16 10.72 -37.84 1.64
N ALA A 17 11.66 -36.92 1.80
CA ALA A 17 11.46 -35.77 2.67
C ALA A 17 10.34 -34.91 2.08
N ALA A 18 9.18 -34.89 2.73
CA ALA A 18 8.14 -33.94 2.40
C ALA A 18 8.71 -32.51 2.56
N PRO A 19 8.39 -31.57 1.66
CA PRO A 19 8.84 -30.20 1.81
C PRO A 19 8.29 -29.67 3.15
N ALA A 20 9.17 -29.11 3.97
CA ALA A 20 8.76 -28.42 5.17
C ALA A 20 7.82 -27.28 4.76
N VAL A 21 6.53 -27.43 5.07
CA VAL A 21 5.58 -26.33 4.97
C VAL A 21 6.08 -25.27 5.95
N ALA A 22 6.59 -24.15 5.43
CA ALA A 22 7.01 -23.04 6.27
C ALA A 22 5.81 -22.67 7.17
N ALA A 23 6.01 -22.73 8.49
CA ALA A 23 4.98 -22.39 9.44
C ALA A 23 4.49 -20.97 9.14
N GLU A 24 3.20 -20.85 8.80
CA GLU A 24 2.57 -19.58 8.52
C GLU A 24 2.73 -18.68 9.75
N THR A 25 3.46 -17.58 9.59
CA THR A 25 3.77 -16.71 10.73
C THR A 25 2.51 -15.93 11.07
N MET A 26 1.89 -16.25 12.21
CA MET A 26 0.69 -15.55 12.64
C MET A 26 0.97 -14.05 12.80
N PRO A 27 0.08 -13.18 12.28
CA PRO A 27 0.20 -11.74 12.47
C PRO A 27 0.26 -11.38 13.95
N ARG A 28 1.17 -10.48 14.32
CA ARG A 28 1.35 -10.04 15.72
C ARG A 28 1.64 -8.55 15.80
N LEU A 29 1.29 -7.95 16.94
CA LEU A 29 1.64 -6.57 17.28
C LEU A 29 2.80 -6.57 18.29
N ARG A 30 3.97 -6.10 17.84
CA ARG A 30 5.11 -5.82 18.70
C ARG A 30 5.00 -4.42 19.27
N ARG A 31 4.92 -4.31 20.60
CA ARG A 31 4.86 -3.02 21.31
C ARG A 31 6.28 -2.52 21.53
N LEU A 32 6.56 -1.28 21.11
CA LEU A 32 7.90 -0.68 21.19
C LEU A 32 7.95 0.47 22.20
N SER A 33 6.81 1.11 22.47
CA SER A 33 6.67 2.18 23.46
C SER A 33 5.33 2.08 24.20
N PRO A 34 5.26 2.44 25.49
CA PRO A 34 3.99 2.59 26.22
C PRO A 34 3.02 3.56 25.54
N GLY A 35 3.53 4.51 24.75
CA GLY A 35 2.71 5.45 23.99
C GLY A 35 1.74 4.79 23.01
N LEU A 36 1.99 3.54 22.59
CA LEU A 36 1.08 2.76 21.74
C LEU A 36 -0.27 2.48 22.41
N ASP A 37 -0.29 2.38 23.74
CA ASP A 37 -1.46 1.96 24.50
C ASP A 37 -2.60 2.98 24.43
N ARG A 38 -2.35 4.23 24.01
CA ARG A 38 -3.41 5.21 23.73
C ARG A 38 -4.22 4.86 22.48
N MET A 39 -3.67 4.05 21.59
CA MET A 39 -4.22 3.72 20.27
C MET A 39 -4.77 2.30 20.22
N ILE A 40 -4.02 1.35 20.80
CA ILE A 40 -4.33 -0.08 20.75
C ILE A 40 -4.22 -0.63 22.17
N ALA A 41 -5.24 -1.36 22.64
CA ALA A 41 -5.20 -1.92 23.99
C ALA A 41 -4.10 -3.00 24.12
N PRO A 42 -3.49 -3.15 25.31
CA PRO A 42 -2.65 -4.31 25.62
C PRO A 42 -3.38 -5.63 25.31
N GLY A 43 -2.65 -6.63 24.78
CA GLY A 43 -3.21 -7.92 24.38
C GLY A 43 -4.05 -7.92 23.09
N THR A 44 -4.28 -6.78 22.43
CA THR A 44 -4.94 -6.78 21.10
C THR A 44 -4.01 -7.40 20.06
N GLU A 45 -4.56 -8.33 19.27
CA GLU A 45 -3.91 -9.01 18.15
C GLU A 45 -4.60 -8.68 16.81
N PRO A 46 -3.90 -8.77 15.67
CA PRO A 46 -4.52 -8.60 14.36
C PRO A 46 -5.35 -9.82 13.92
N ASP A 47 -6.56 -9.58 13.44
CA ASP A 47 -7.43 -10.57 12.81
C ASP A 47 -7.13 -10.71 11.31
N VAL A 48 -7.08 -11.92 10.77
CA VAL A 48 -7.11 -12.14 9.31
C VAL A 48 -8.58 -12.16 8.85
N ILE A 49 -8.98 -11.23 7.97
CA ILE A 49 -10.39 -11.07 7.57
C ILE A 49 -10.68 -11.46 6.11
N ALA A 50 -9.63 -11.62 5.29
CA ALA A 50 -9.70 -12.03 3.90
C ALA A 50 -8.36 -12.63 3.48
N THR A 51 -8.36 -13.66 2.62
CA THR A 51 -7.17 -14.33 2.06
C THR A 51 -7.37 -14.63 0.57
N GLY A 52 -6.39 -15.23 -0.10
CA GLY A 52 -6.48 -15.60 -1.52
C GLY A 52 -6.38 -14.41 -2.46
N ILE A 53 -5.69 -13.36 -2.02
CA ILE A 53 -5.42 -12.15 -2.80
C ILE A 53 -4.04 -12.32 -3.43
N ARG A 54 -3.87 -11.91 -4.70
CA ARG A 54 -2.56 -12.06 -5.36
C ARG A 54 -1.56 -11.01 -4.87
N TRP A 55 -2.01 -9.77 -4.72
CA TRP A 55 -1.27 -8.71 -4.03
C TRP A 55 -2.26 -7.68 -3.48
N ALA A 56 -2.48 -7.66 -2.17
CA ALA A 56 -3.42 -6.76 -1.53
C ALA A 56 -2.86 -5.33 -1.47
N GLU A 57 -3.64 -4.37 -1.97
CA GLU A 57 -3.25 -2.95 -2.05
C GLU A 57 -4.39 -1.98 -1.79
N GLY A 58 -4.02 -0.70 -1.64
CA GLY A 58 -4.93 0.45 -1.67
C GLY A 58 -6.22 0.28 -0.86
N PRO A 59 -6.19 -0.12 0.42
CA PRO A 59 -7.41 -0.25 1.20
C PRO A 59 -8.04 1.14 1.43
N VAL A 60 -9.37 1.24 1.35
CA VAL A 60 -10.13 2.44 1.72
C VAL A 60 -11.47 2.06 2.35
N TRP A 61 -11.80 2.68 3.48
CA TRP A 61 -13.08 2.46 4.15
C TRP A 61 -14.17 3.32 3.54
N VAL A 62 -15.33 2.72 3.22
CA VAL A 62 -16.52 3.42 2.72
C VAL A 62 -17.54 3.59 3.85
N PRO A 63 -17.65 4.77 4.48
CA PRO A 63 -18.42 4.92 5.72
C PRO A 63 -19.92 4.69 5.54
N ARG A 64 -20.51 5.24 4.46
CA ARG A 64 -21.96 5.13 4.20
C ARG A 64 -22.42 3.69 4.01
N GLY A 65 -21.55 2.83 3.49
CA GLY A 65 -21.84 1.41 3.26
C GLY A 65 -21.33 0.47 4.35
N GLY A 66 -20.45 0.95 5.23
CA GLY A 66 -19.87 0.13 6.29
C GLY A 66 -19.00 -1.02 5.78
N TYR A 67 -18.20 -0.77 4.74
CA TYR A 67 -17.34 -1.78 4.13
C TYR A 67 -15.97 -1.24 3.75
N LEU A 68 -14.99 -2.13 3.64
CA LEU A 68 -13.65 -1.85 3.13
C LEU A 68 -13.59 -2.19 1.65
N LEU A 69 -13.07 -1.28 0.82
CA LEU A 69 -12.57 -1.61 -0.52
C LEU A 69 -11.07 -1.83 -0.47
N PHE A 70 -10.56 -2.72 -1.30
CA PHE A 70 -9.12 -2.93 -1.49
C PHE A 70 -8.85 -3.48 -2.88
N ALA A 71 -7.70 -3.14 -3.43
CA ALA A 71 -7.29 -3.51 -4.77
C ALA A 71 -6.44 -4.78 -4.79
N ASP A 72 -6.40 -5.40 -5.97
CA ASP A 72 -5.46 -6.45 -6.35
C ASP A 72 -4.91 -6.11 -7.75
N PRO A 73 -3.88 -5.25 -7.82
CA PRO A 73 -3.42 -4.67 -9.08
C PRO A 73 -3.02 -5.72 -10.13
N PRO A 74 -2.30 -6.80 -9.79
CA PRO A 74 -1.97 -7.85 -10.75
C PRO A 74 -3.18 -8.68 -11.20
N ALA A 75 -4.22 -8.81 -10.37
CA ALA A 75 -5.46 -9.52 -10.72
C ALA A 75 -6.49 -8.63 -11.43
N ASN A 76 -6.23 -7.33 -11.56
CA ASN A 76 -7.11 -6.35 -12.19
C ASN A 76 -8.50 -6.24 -11.55
N ILE A 77 -8.60 -6.39 -10.23
CA ILE A 77 -9.89 -6.33 -9.54
C ILE A 77 -9.83 -5.48 -8.28
N VAL A 78 -10.98 -4.89 -7.91
CA VAL A 78 -11.21 -4.28 -6.60
C VAL A 78 -12.27 -5.11 -5.89
N ARG A 79 -11.98 -5.47 -4.65
CA ARG A 79 -12.85 -6.25 -3.79
C ARG A 79 -13.41 -5.39 -2.67
N ARG A 80 -14.52 -5.85 -2.10
CA ARG A 80 -15.17 -5.32 -0.91
C ARG A 80 -15.15 -6.39 0.17
N TRP A 81 -14.69 -6.03 1.36
CA TRP A 81 -14.96 -6.78 2.58
C TRP A 81 -16.02 -6.07 3.42
N GLN A 82 -17.03 -6.81 3.88
CA GLN A 82 -18.03 -6.31 4.81
C GLN A 82 -18.24 -7.30 5.95
N ARG A 83 -18.23 -6.79 7.19
CA ARG A 83 -18.46 -7.58 8.39
C ARG A 83 -19.76 -8.38 8.28
N GLY A 84 -19.70 -9.68 8.58
CA GLY A 84 -20.84 -10.61 8.49
C GLY A 84 -21.24 -11.02 7.06
N ARG A 85 -20.65 -10.44 6.02
CA ARG A 85 -20.91 -10.80 4.61
C ARG A 85 -19.68 -11.36 3.88
N GLY A 86 -18.47 -11.05 4.37
CA GLY A 86 -17.23 -11.51 3.75
C GLY A 86 -16.81 -10.68 2.54
N VAL A 87 -16.08 -11.30 1.62
CA VAL A 87 -15.46 -10.66 0.45
C VAL A 87 -16.30 -10.83 -0.80
N SER A 88 -16.42 -9.76 -1.61
CA SER A 88 -17.07 -9.77 -2.94
C SER A 88 -16.29 -8.90 -3.92
N VAL A 89 -16.38 -9.17 -5.22
CA VAL A 89 -15.79 -8.31 -6.26
C VAL A 89 -16.70 -7.10 -6.50
N VAL A 90 -16.10 -5.92 -6.71
CA VAL A 90 -16.82 -4.66 -7.00
C VAL A 90 -16.46 -4.10 -8.37
N LEU A 91 -15.19 -4.19 -8.78
CA LEU A 91 -14.74 -3.79 -10.10
C LEU A 91 -13.91 -4.91 -10.72
N ASP A 92 -14.29 -5.31 -11.94
CA ASP A 92 -13.60 -6.29 -12.77
C ASP A 92 -13.94 -6.00 -14.26
N PRO A 93 -13.01 -5.42 -15.04
CA PRO A 93 -11.68 -4.98 -14.64
C PRO A 93 -11.71 -3.72 -13.75
N SER A 94 -10.72 -3.59 -12.86
CA SER A 94 -10.57 -2.43 -11.97
C SER A 94 -9.70 -1.31 -12.54
N GLY A 95 -8.78 -1.65 -13.46
CA GLY A 95 -7.92 -0.71 -14.17
C GLY A 95 -8.11 -0.80 -15.67
N ALA A 96 -7.02 -0.97 -16.42
CA ALA A 96 -7.05 -1.11 -17.87
C ALA A 96 -7.41 -2.53 -18.30
N ALA A 97 -8.30 -2.65 -19.29
CA ALA A 97 -8.56 -3.90 -19.99
C ALA A 97 -7.58 -4.07 -21.17
N GLY A 98 -7.25 -5.32 -21.51
CA GLY A 98 -6.53 -5.64 -22.74
C GLY A 98 -5.09 -5.14 -22.82
N THR A 99 -4.43 -4.88 -21.69
CA THR A 99 -3.00 -4.57 -21.67
C THR A 99 -2.17 -5.78 -22.10
N ASP A 100 -1.06 -5.55 -22.81
CA ASP A 100 -0.10 -6.62 -23.11
C ASP A 100 0.60 -7.11 -21.83
N PRO A 101 0.41 -8.38 -21.41
CA PRO A 101 1.04 -8.93 -20.21
C PRO A 101 2.58 -9.00 -20.27
N ALA A 102 3.16 -8.90 -21.47
CA ALA A 102 4.60 -8.80 -21.68
C ALA A 102 5.14 -7.41 -21.32
N LEU A 103 4.31 -6.37 -21.36
CA LEU A 103 4.70 -4.98 -21.06
C LEU A 103 4.17 -4.50 -19.70
N VAL A 104 2.97 -4.94 -19.32
CA VAL A 104 2.26 -4.50 -18.11
C VAL A 104 2.20 -5.63 -17.09
N ARG A 105 2.69 -5.34 -15.88
CA ARG A 105 2.65 -6.26 -14.73
C ARG A 105 1.38 -6.09 -13.90
N GLU A 106 0.93 -4.85 -13.73
CA GLU A 106 -0.20 -4.49 -12.85
C GLU A 106 -1.24 -3.70 -13.67
N PRO A 107 -2.15 -4.38 -14.36
CA PRO A 107 -3.18 -3.70 -15.16
C PRO A 107 -4.25 -3.01 -14.31
N GLY A 108 -4.39 -3.39 -13.03
CA GLY A 108 -5.47 -2.98 -12.15
C GLY A 108 -5.32 -1.61 -11.48
N ALA A 109 -6.38 -1.27 -10.75
CA ALA A 109 -6.34 -0.25 -9.70
C ALA A 109 -5.25 -0.60 -8.67
N ASN A 110 -4.57 0.41 -8.14
CA ASN A 110 -3.66 0.28 -7.01
C ASN A 110 -4.20 1.10 -5.82
N GLY A 111 -3.60 2.24 -5.48
CA GLY A 111 -4.09 3.11 -4.43
C GLY A 111 -5.53 3.56 -4.64
N LEU A 112 -6.31 3.54 -3.55
CA LEU A 112 -7.71 3.96 -3.53
C LEU A 112 -7.90 5.07 -2.49
N ALA A 113 -8.74 6.05 -2.82
CA ALA A 113 -9.23 7.05 -1.87
C ALA A 113 -10.70 7.38 -2.15
N LEU A 114 -11.33 8.14 -1.26
CA LEU A 114 -12.64 8.73 -1.53
C LEU A 114 -12.50 10.23 -1.67
N ASP A 115 -13.23 10.82 -2.61
CA ASP A 115 -13.42 12.27 -2.63
C ASP A 115 -14.50 12.72 -1.64
N ALA A 116 -14.72 14.03 -1.52
CA ALA A 116 -15.72 14.61 -0.60
C ALA A 116 -17.16 14.18 -0.92
N SER A 117 -17.47 13.76 -2.15
CA SER A 117 -18.78 13.24 -2.54
C SER A 117 -18.97 11.76 -2.15
N GLY A 118 -17.88 11.07 -1.80
CA GLY A 118 -17.85 9.64 -1.56
C GLY A 118 -17.65 8.80 -2.82
N ALA A 119 -17.27 9.41 -3.94
CA ALA A 119 -16.85 8.68 -5.13
C ALA A 119 -15.44 8.11 -4.93
N LEU A 120 -15.19 6.95 -5.54
CA LEU A 120 -13.92 6.27 -5.46
C LEU A 120 -12.92 6.94 -6.40
N LEU A 121 -11.78 7.34 -5.87
CA LEU A 121 -10.61 7.73 -6.65
C LEU A 121 -9.65 6.56 -6.73
N ILE A 122 -9.05 6.38 -7.91
CA ILE A 122 -8.17 5.26 -8.22
C ILE A 122 -6.86 5.79 -8.81
N ALA A 123 -5.74 5.39 -8.23
CA ALA A 123 -4.45 5.38 -8.92
C ALA A 123 -4.47 4.17 -9.87
N ASN A 124 -4.77 4.43 -11.14
CA ASN A 124 -4.98 3.37 -12.13
C ASN A 124 -3.62 3.03 -12.78
N SER A 125 -2.98 1.98 -12.27
CA SER A 125 -1.63 1.56 -12.70
C SER A 125 -1.61 1.23 -14.19
N GLY A 126 -2.48 0.31 -14.65
CA GLY A 126 -2.55 -0.08 -16.06
C GLY A 126 -3.14 1.00 -16.97
N GLY A 127 -4.08 1.80 -16.47
CA GLY A 127 -4.65 2.94 -17.19
C GLY A 127 -3.70 4.14 -17.30
N ARG A 128 -2.65 4.17 -16.47
CA ARG A 128 -1.67 5.25 -16.39
C ARG A 128 -2.37 6.59 -16.12
N SER A 129 -3.32 6.58 -15.18
CA SER A 129 -4.23 7.69 -14.92
C SER A 129 -4.69 7.76 -13.46
N ILE A 130 -5.22 8.92 -13.09
CA ILE A 130 -6.07 9.07 -11.91
C ILE A 130 -7.52 9.04 -12.38
N ASP A 131 -8.28 8.08 -11.88
CA ASP A 131 -9.68 7.89 -12.26
C ASP A 131 -10.61 8.21 -11.09
N ARG A 132 -11.84 8.58 -11.42
CA ARG A 132 -12.96 8.73 -10.48
C ARG A 132 -14.09 7.79 -10.89
N VAL A 133 -14.61 7.02 -9.94
CA VAL A 133 -15.69 6.04 -10.13
C VAL A 133 -16.83 6.33 -9.17
N GLU A 134 -18.02 6.53 -9.74
CA GLU A 134 -19.26 6.61 -8.96
C GLU A 134 -19.65 5.21 -8.48
N LEU A 135 -19.46 4.91 -7.18
CA LEU A 135 -19.71 3.56 -6.65
C LEU A 135 -21.16 3.07 -6.84
N ALA A 136 -22.13 4.00 -6.92
CA ALA A 136 -23.53 3.67 -7.10
C ALA A 136 -23.88 3.23 -8.54
N THR A 137 -23.14 3.73 -9.54
CA THR A 137 -23.46 3.52 -10.97
C THR A 137 -22.36 2.82 -11.75
N GLY A 138 -21.15 2.72 -11.19
CA GLY A 138 -19.95 2.26 -11.88
C GLY A 138 -19.39 3.25 -12.90
N ARG A 139 -19.99 4.44 -13.05
CA ARG A 139 -19.55 5.44 -14.03
C ARG A 139 -18.13 5.89 -13.72
N ARG A 140 -17.21 5.66 -14.66
CA ARG A 140 -15.79 6.04 -14.57
C ARG A 140 -15.50 7.32 -15.35
N THR A 141 -14.62 8.16 -14.83
CA THR A 141 -14.10 9.36 -15.51
C THR A 141 -12.61 9.48 -15.23
N VAL A 142 -11.82 9.69 -16.28
CA VAL A 142 -10.39 9.99 -16.15
C VAL A 142 -10.24 11.44 -15.70
N LEU A 143 -9.56 11.67 -14.59
CA LEU A 143 -9.31 13.01 -14.04
C LEU A 143 -7.99 13.60 -14.52
N ALA A 144 -6.97 12.76 -14.72
CA ALA A 144 -5.67 13.11 -15.29
C ALA A 144 -4.98 11.84 -15.81
N ASP A 145 -4.43 11.88 -17.01
CA ASP A 145 -3.64 10.80 -17.61
C ASP A 145 -2.28 11.26 -18.15
N ARG A 146 -2.01 12.57 -18.10
CA ARG A 146 -0.82 13.20 -18.66
C ARG A 146 -0.25 14.31 -17.78
N TYR A 147 1.06 14.48 -17.90
CA TYR A 147 1.79 15.66 -17.45
C TYR A 147 2.74 16.12 -18.56
N ALA A 148 2.73 17.42 -18.86
CA ALA A 148 3.51 18.02 -19.95
C ALA A 148 3.35 17.28 -21.30
N GLY A 149 2.11 16.88 -21.64
CA GLY A 149 1.77 16.17 -22.88
C GLY A 149 2.06 14.66 -22.88
N LYS A 150 2.85 14.16 -21.92
CA LYS A 150 3.26 12.77 -21.83
C LYS A 150 2.41 11.99 -20.85
N ARG A 151 2.14 10.71 -21.11
CA ARG A 151 1.41 9.85 -20.18
C ARG A 151 2.17 9.65 -18.89
N PHE A 152 1.47 9.48 -17.77
CA PHE A 152 2.07 9.03 -16.51
C PHE A 152 2.76 7.67 -16.67
N ASN A 153 3.62 7.29 -15.74
CA ASN A 153 4.18 5.93 -15.70
C ASN A 153 3.07 4.95 -15.35
N SER A 154 2.81 4.78 -14.06
CA SER A 154 1.78 3.91 -13.50
C SER A 154 1.45 4.44 -12.10
N PRO A 155 0.49 5.38 -11.98
CA PRO A 155 0.11 5.95 -10.69
C PRO A 155 -0.12 4.87 -9.65
N ASN A 156 0.44 5.05 -8.46
CA ASN A 156 0.59 3.99 -7.47
C ASN A 156 -0.24 4.24 -6.21
N ASP A 157 -0.05 5.35 -5.49
CA ASP A 157 -0.91 5.74 -4.36
C ASP A 157 -1.37 7.19 -4.48
N LEU A 158 -2.42 7.56 -3.74
CA LEU A 158 -2.96 8.92 -3.71
C LEU A 158 -3.52 9.36 -2.35
N HIS A 159 -3.53 10.68 -2.16
CA HIS A 159 -4.14 11.36 -1.03
C HIS A 159 -4.99 12.54 -1.51
N VAL A 160 -6.17 12.72 -0.93
CA VAL A 160 -7.08 13.83 -1.24
C VAL A 160 -6.94 14.89 -0.17
N ALA A 161 -6.52 16.08 -0.56
CA ALA A 161 -6.44 17.24 0.32
C ALA A 161 -7.83 17.85 0.57
N ARG A 162 -7.95 18.67 1.62
CA ARG A 162 -9.19 19.36 2.03
C ARG A 162 -9.74 20.29 0.96
N ASP A 163 -8.87 20.87 0.13
CA ASP A 163 -9.25 21.73 -1.01
C ASP A 163 -9.74 20.92 -2.23
N GLY A 164 -9.70 19.58 -2.17
CA GLY A 164 -10.03 18.68 -3.27
C GLY A 164 -8.87 18.40 -4.22
N ALA A 165 -7.66 18.91 -3.97
CA ALA A 165 -6.48 18.51 -4.72
C ALA A 165 -6.16 17.03 -4.46
N ILE A 166 -5.63 16.36 -5.48
CA ILE A 166 -5.20 14.96 -5.42
C ILE A 166 -3.68 14.95 -5.52
N TRP A 167 -3.03 14.52 -4.44
CA TRP A 167 -1.60 14.24 -4.41
C TRP A 167 -1.40 12.77 -4.76
N PHE A 168 -0.46 12.46 -5.65
CA PHE A 168 -0.24 11.08 -6.06
C PHE A 168 1.21 10.83 -6.45
N THR A 169 1.60 9.56 -6.44
CA THR A 169 2.91 9.08 -6.87
C THR A 169 2.81 8.30 -8.16
N ASP A 170 3.85 8.39 -8.98
CA ASP A 170 3.91 7.81 -10.32
C ASP A 170 5.23 7.04 -10.56
N PRO A 171 5.49 5.98 -9.78
CA PRO A 171 6.58 5.06 -10.04
C PRO A 171 6.28 4.17 -11.26
N PRO A 172 7.25 3.40 -11.77
CA PRO A 172 7.06 2.55 -12.95
C PRO A 172 6.66 1.11 -12.59
N TYR A 173 6.04 0.88 -11.42
CA TYR A 173 5.69 -0.48 -10.95
C TYR A 173 4.67 -1.18 -11.86
N GLY A 174 3.78 -0.45 -12.52
CA GLY A 174 2.85 -1.04 -13.48
C GLY A 174 3.52 -1.74 -14.65
N PHE A 175 4.79 -1.42 -14.95
CA PHE A 175 5.53 -1.98 -16.07
C PHE A 175 6.34 -3.22 -15.69
N ARG A 176 6.44 -4.17 -16.61
CA ARG A 176 7.30 -5.36 -16.46
C ARG A 176 8.78 -4.99 -16.31
N ASP A 177 9.26 -4.10 -17.17
CA ASP A 177 10.68 -3.69 -17.20
C ASP A 177 10.98 -2.43 -16.37
N GLY A 178 10.01 -1.96 -15.57
CA GLY A 178 10.17 -0.76 -14.74
C GLY A 178 10.64 0.45 -15.55
N ASP A 179 11.73 1.07 -15.12
CA ASP A 179 12.31 2.25 -15.79
C ASP A 179 12.74 2.02 -17.24
N LYS A 180 13.02 0.76 -17.63
CA LYS A 180 13.46 0.40 -18.98
C LYS A 180 12.29 0.13 -19.93
N SER A 181 11.05 0.21 -19.44
CA SER A 181 9.87 -0.06 -20.25
C SER A 181 9.74 0.91 -21.41
N SER A 182 9.41 0.37 -22.59
CA SER A 182 9.05 1.16 -23.77
C SER A 182 7.77 1.98 -23.60
N LEU A 183 6.94 1.66 -22.60
CA LEU A 183 5.74 2.42 -22.26
C LEU A 183 6.05 3.73 -21.53
N LYS A 184 7.23 3.84 -20.90
CA LYS A 184 7.58 4.97 -20.04
C LYS A 184 7.83 6.23 -20.88
N GLU A 185 6.99 7.25 -20.68
CA GLU A 185 7.10 8.54 -21.38
C GLU A 185 7.70 9.63 -20.47
N GLN A 186 7.36 9.62 -19.18
CA GLN A 186 7.92 10.57 -18.22
C GLN A 186 9.42 10.32 -18.02
N ALA A 187 10.18 11.39 -17.93
CA ALA A 187 11.62 11.31 -17.65
C ALA A 187 11.90 10.95 -16.17
N VAL A 188 10.89 11.07 -15.30
CA VAL A 188 11.02 10.94 -13.84
C VAL A 188 9.99 9.96 -13.28
N ASN A 189 10.26 9.49 -12.07
CA ASN A 189 9.27 8.84 -11.22
C ASN A 189 8.79 9.90 -10.23
N GLY A 190 7.60 10.44 -10.47
CA GLY A 190 7.19 11.72 -9.91
C GLY A 190 6.27 11.63 -8.70
N VAL A 191 6.34 12.65 -7.86
CA VAL A 191 5.27 13.05 -6.94
C VAL A 191 4.54 14.21 -7.60
N TYR A 192 3.23 14.13 -7.72
CA TYR A 192 2.41 15.11 -8.41
C TYR A 192 1.27 15.62 -7.53
N ARG A 193 0.77 16.81 -7.86
CA ARG A 193 -0.46 17.37 -7.30
C ARG A 193 -1.37 17.78 -8.44
N ARG A 194 -2.52 17.13 -8.56
CA ARG A 194 -3.64 17.60 -9.39
C ARG A 194 -4.48 18.58 -8.58
N ARG A 195 -4.53 19.83 -9.01
CA ARG A 195 -5.36 20.89 -8.42
C ARG A 195 -6.85 20.65 -8.66
N PRO A 196 -7.74 21.34 -7.91
CA PRO A 196 -9.18 21.24 -8.12
C PRO A 196 -9.62 21.65 -9.53
N ASP A 197 -8.92 22.62 -10.15
CA ASP A 197 -9.15 23.06 -11.53
C ASP A 197 -8.69 22.07 -12.60
N GLY A 198 -8.05 20.96 -12.21
CA GLY A 198 -7.57 19.91 -13.09
C GLY A 198 -6.11 20.06 -13.54
N ARG A 199 -5.44 21.18 -13.28
CA ARG A 199 -4.02 21.32 -13.57
C ARG A 199 -3.18 20.38 -12.71
N VAL A 200 -2.14 19.80 -13.30
CA VAL A 200 -1.18 18.93 -12.61
C VAL A 200 0.17 19.65 -12.47
N ASP A 201 0.68 19.74 -11.24
CA ASP A 201 2.03 20.21 -10.95
C ASP A 201 2.94 19.02 -10.58
N LEU A 202 4.19 19.01 -11.07
CA LEU A 202 5.24 18.12 -10.57
C LEU A 202 5.81 18.70 -9.26
N ILE A 203 5.76 17.92 -8.19
CA ILE A 203 6.17 18.30 -6.84
C ILE A 203 7.62 17.88 -6.59
N ASP A 204 7.96 16.63 -6.89
CA ASP A 204 9.32 16.11 -6.80
C ASP A 204 9.53 15.05 -7.89
N GLY A 205 10.47 15.29 -8.80
CA GLY A 205 10.87 14.34 -9.85
C GLY A 205 12.22 13.66 -9.59
N SER A 206 12.82 13.88 -8.42
CA SER A 206 14.16 13.39 -8.09
C SER A 206 14.16 12.06 -7.33
N LEU A 207 12.98 11.56 -6.93
CA LEU A 207 12.83 10.28 -6.24
C LEU A 207 12.93 9.12 -7.22
N THR A 208 13.60 8.04 -6.81
CA THR A 208 13.77 6.83 -7.62
C THR A 208 12.49 5.99 -7.65
N ARG A 209 11.83 5.84 -6.50
CA ARG A 209 10.69 4.93 -6.30
C ARG A 209 9.64 5.53 -5.35
N PRO A 210 9.05 6.72 -5.64
CA PRO A 210 7.99 7.27 -4.80
C PRO A 210 6.79 6.31 -4.78
N ASN A 211 6.25 6.03 -3.60
CA ASN A 211 5.21 5.02 -3.40
C ASN A 211 4.05 5.59 -2.56
N GLY A 212 3.86 5.19 -1.31
CA GLY A 212 2.82 5.72 -0.43
C GLY A 212 2.95 7.23 -0.18
N ILE A 213 1.80 7.89 -0.03
CA ILE A 213 1.70 9.35 0.11
C ILE A 213 0.61 9.75 1.10
N ALA A 214 0.90 10.71 1.97
CA ALA A 214 -0.10 11.29 2.85
C ALA A 214 0.24 12.71 3.31
N LEU A 215 -0.79 13.51 3.60
CA LEU A 215 -0.65 14.80 4.28
C LEU A 215 -0.85 14.65 5.79
N SER A 216 -0.21 15.52 6.56
CA SER A 216 -0.55 15.71 7.98
C SER A 216 -1.98 16.23 8.15
N PRO A 217 -2.60 16.09 9.33
CA PRO A 217 -3.98 16.52 9.55
C PRO A 217 -4.23 18.02 9.29
N ASP A 218 -3.21 18.85 9.51
CA ASP A 218 -3.19 20.29 9.25
C ASP A 218 -2.68 20.65 7.84
N GLU A 219 -2.36 19.65 7.02
CA GLU A 219 -1.83 19.74 5.66
C GLU A 219 -0.54 20.56 5.52
N ARG A 220 0.22 20.71 6.61
CA ARG A 220 1.52 21.42 6.62
C ARG A 220 2.72 20.54 6.37
N ARG A 221 2.54 19.22 6.37
CA ARG A 221 3.57 18.25 6.02
C ARG A 221 3.04 17.29 4.97
N LEU A 222 3.86 17.03 3.95
CA LEU A 222 3.66 15.94 2.99
C LEU A 222 4.67 14.83 3.30
N TYR A 223 4.18 13.61 3.41
CA TYR A 223 4.98 12.41 3.59
C TYR A 223 4.95 11.57 2.31
N VAL A 224 6.10 11.09 1.88
CA VAL A 224 6.24 10.22 0.70
C VAL A 224 7.19 9.07 1.03
N SER A 225 6.76 7.83 0.92
CA SER A 225 7.66 6.69 1.05
C SER A 225 8.42 6.45 -0.25
N VAL A 226 9.61 5.89 -0.13
CA VAL A 226 10.47 5.55 -1.25
C VAL A 226 10.86 4.08 -1.14
N SER A 227 10.27 3.22 -1.98
CA SER A 227 10.52 1.78 -2.02
C SER A 227 11.66 1.44 -2.99
N ASP A 228 12.82 2.05 -2.73
CA ASP A 228 14.07 1.77 -3.40
C ASP A 228 14.89 0.82 -2.53
N GLU A 229 15.18 -0.38 -3.01
CA GLU A 229 15.94 -1.39 -2.26
C GLU A 229 17.34 -0.89 -1.85
N ALA A 230 17.96 0.00 -2.63
CA ALA A 230 19.28 0.55 -2.32
C ALA A 230 19.22 1.64 -1.24
N ALA A 231 18.09 2.32 -1.09
CA ALA A 231 17.94 3.44 -0.17
C ALA A 231 16.48 3.59 0.31
N PRO A 232 15.90 2.59 0.99
CA PRO A 232 14.52 2.62 1.44
C PRO A 232 14.36 3.68 2.52
N ARG A 233 13.39 4.57 2.36
CA ARG A 233 13.24 5.74 3.24
C ARG A 233 11.84 6.33 3.20
N ILE A 234 11.53 7.14 4.20
CA ILE A 234 10.35 8.02 4.22
C ILE A 234 10.85 9.45 4.13
N MET A 235 10.34 10.20 3.17
CA MET A 235 10.60 11.62 2.96
C MET A 235 9.52 12.45 3.63
N VAL A 236 9.88 13.64 4.09
CA VAL A 236 8.94 14.67 4.55
C VAL A 236 9.27 16.01 3.91
N TYR A 237 8.22 16.77 3.61
CA TYR A 237 8.27 18.09 3.01
C TYR A 237 7.38 19.03 3.82
N ASP A 238 7.76 20.29 3.90
CA ASP A 238 6.88 21.33 4.44
C ASP A 238 5.96 21.81 3.32
N VAL A 239 4.69 22.04 3.65
CA VAL A 239 3.65 22.47 2.70
C VAL A 239 3.06 23.80 3.17
N ASP A 240 3.06 24.79 2.30
CA ASP A 240 2.44 26.08 2.60
C ASP A 240 0.94 26.11 2.28
N ALA A 241 0.26 27.20 2.66
CA ALA A 241 -1.18 27.36 2.44
C ALA A 241 -1.61 27.38 0.95
N ARG A 242 -0.67 27.48 0.00
CA ARG A 242 -0.93 27.39 -1.45
C ARG A 242 -0.63 25.99 -2.00
N GLY A 243 -0.18 25.08 -1.14
CA GLY A 243 0.26 23.72 -1.50
C GLY A 243 1.63 23.70 -2.17
N ARG A 244 2.48 24.72 -1.97
CA ARG A 244 3.88 24.68 -2.42
C ARG A 244 4.69 23.88 -1.40
N VAL A 245 5.60 23.04 -1.91
CA VAL A 245 6.47 22.21 -1.08
C VAL A 245 7.86 22.82 -0.92
N ALA A 246 8.45 22.66 0.25
CA ALA A 246 9.82 23.08 0.55
C ALA A 246 10.47 22.15 1.60
N ASN A 247 11.73 22.42 1.96
CA ASN A 247 12.43 21.77 3.08
C ASN A 247 12.40 20.24 3.07
N ARG A 248 12.55 19.65 1.88
CA ARG A 248 12.65 18.20 1.70
C ARG A 248 13.76 17.62 2.57
N ARG A 249 13.42 16.59 3.34
CA ARG A 249 14.37 15.85 4.17
C ARG A 249 13.95 14.39 4.33
N THR A 250 14.91 13.53 4.61
CA THR A 250 14.64 12.16 5.05
C THR A 250 14.10 12.22 6.47
N LEU A 251 12.89 11.69 6.68
CA LEU A 251 12.30 11.52 8.00
C LEU A 251 12.79 10.23 8.66
N LEU A 252 12.82 9.14 7.89
CA LEU A 252 13.24 7.82 8.36
C LEU A 252 14.07 7.12 7.28
N ASP A 253 15.24 6.63 7.66
CA ASP A 253 16.08 5.74 6.86
C ASP A 253 15.81 4.29 7.27
N ALA A 254 15.32 3.48 6.34
CA ALA A 254 14.91 2.11 6.61
C ALA A 254 15.98 1.06 6.24
N ARG A 255 17.19 1.47 5.84
CA ARG A 255 18.26 0.54 5.43
C ARG A 255 18.59 -0.48 6.51
N ALA A 256 18.66 -0.05 7.77
CA ALA A 256 18.94 -0.94 8.89
C ALA A 256 17.84 -2.00 9.10
N MET A 257 16.58 -1.64 8.87
CA MET A 257 15.44 -2.56 8.97
C MET A 257 15.48 -3.60 7.85
N LEU A 258 15.80 -3.17 6.62
CA LEU A 258 15.97 -4.07 5.48
C LEU A 258 17.18 -5.01 5.66
N ALA A 259 18.32 -4.48 6.10
CA ALA A 259 19.53 -5.26 6.36
C ALA A 259 19.35 -6.29 7.49
N ALA A 260 18.46 -6.02 8.44
CA ALA A 260 18.07 -6.97 9.49
C ALA A 260 17.11 -8.08 8.99
N GLY A 261 16.81 -8.14 7.69
CA GLY A 261 15.93 -9.15 7.09
C GLY A 261 14.44 -8.83 7.18
N GLY A 262 14.07 -7.56 7.46
CA GLY A 262 12.68 -7.14 7.44
C GLY A 262 12.07 -7.29 6.04
N ALA A 263 10.96 -8.03 5.95
CA ALA A 263 10.26 -8.23 4.68
C ALA A 263 9.60 -6.92 4.18
N GLY A 264 9.69 -6.66 2.87
CA GLY A 264 9.08 -5.50 2.24
C GLY A 264 9.92 -4.22 2.31
N LEU A 265 9.33 -3.12 1.86
CA LEU A 265 9.94 -1.79 1.76
C LEU A 265 8.95 -0.74 2.27
N PRO A 266 9.38 0.52 2.46
CA PRO A 266 8.45 1.61 2.72
C PRO A 266 7.46 1.77 1.56
N ASP A 267 6.18 1.59 1.83
CA ASP A 267 5.10 1.51 0.85
C ASP A 267 3.95 2.45 1.30
N GLY A 268 2.70 2.02 1.28
CA GLY A 268 1.52 2.75 1.68
C GLY A 268 1.53 3.26 3.13
N MET A 269 0.87 4.40 3.33
CA MET A 269 0.78 5.07 4.64
C MET A 269 -0.54 5.82 4.86
N LYS A 270 -0.84 6.09 6.14
CA LYS A 270 -1.87 7.02 6.59
C LYS A 270 -1.37 7.82 7.80
N VAL A 271 -1.93 9.01 7.98
CA VAL A 271 -1.68 9.85 9.17
C VAL A 271 -2.95 9.89 10.01
N ALA A 272 -2.83 9.53 11.29
CA ALA A 272 -3.90 9.63 12.26
C ALA A 272 -4.17 11.10 12.61
N ARG A 273 -5.32 11.38 13.21
CA ARG A 273 -5.73 12.75 13.56
C ARG A 273 -4.79 13.46 14.54
N ASP A 274 -4.07 12.72 15.36
CA ASP A 274 -3.08 13.24 16.32
C ASP A 274 -1.68 13.37 15.71
N GLY A 275 -1.55 13.15 14.40
CA GLY A 275 -0.28 13.18 13.67
C GLY A 275 0.48 11.85 13.67
N THR A 276 0.01 10.80 14.37
CA THR A 276 0.66 9.49 14.35
C THR A 276 0.73 8.97 12.91
N LEU A 277 1.93 8.65 12.44
CA LEU A 277 2.15 8.02 11.14
C LEU A 277 1.97 6.51 11.27
N VAL A 278 1.19 5.94 10.35
CA VAL A 278 1.04 4.51 10.16
C VAL A 278 1.55 4.19 8.76
N CYS A 279 2.74 3.58 8.67
CA CYS A 279 3.45 3.42 7.41
C CYS A 279 4.03 2.02 7.29
N SER A 280 3.93 1.44 6.11
CA SER A 280 4.70 0.26 5.76
C SER A 280 6.20 0.55 5.85
N VAL A 281 6.97 -0.39 6.38
CA VAL A 281 8.43 -0.38 6.47
C VAL A 281 8.93 -1.83 6.33
N PRO A 282 10.23 -2.07 6.08
CA PRO A 282 10.77 -3.42 6.15
C PRO A 282 10.46 -4.07 7.51
N GLY A 283 9.79 -5.23 7.48
CA GLY A 283 9.34 -5.96 8.67
C GLY A 283 7.85 -5.81 9.00
N GLY A 284 7.12 -4.85 8.41
CA GLY A 284 5.67 -4.74 8.59
C GLY A 284 5.12 -3.30 8.59
N MET A 285 4.03 -3.07 9.32
CA MET A 285 3.37 -1.76 9.44
C MET A 285 3.76 -1.08 10.76
N MET A 286 4.55 -0.01 10.68
CA MET A 286 5.01 0.76 11.84
C MET A 286 4.00 1.85 12.19
N LEU A 287 3.64 1.94 13.47
CA LEU A 287 3.02 3.11 14.08
C LEU A 287 4.13 3.95 14.72
N MET A 288 4.21 5.24 14.38
CA MET A 288 5.27 6.13 14.84
C MET A 288 4.76 7.57 15.05
N THR A 289 5.48 8.35 15.84
CA THR A 289 5.20 9.78 16.02
C THR A 289 5.37 10.56 14.70
N PRO A 290 4.94 11.82 14.61
CA PRO A 290 5.17 12.65 13.41
C PRO A 290 6.66 12.84 13.06
N GLU A 291 7.54 12.61 14.03
CA GLU A 291 9.00 12.67 13.97
C GLU A 291 9.64 11.28 13.77
N ALA A 292 8.83 10.26 13.43
CA ALA A 292 9.23 8.88 13.18
C ALA A 292 9.85 8.13 14.36
N GLU A 293 9.49 8.49 15.60
CA GLU A 293 9.81 7.67 16.77
C GLU A 293 8.87 6.45 16.82
N PRO A 294 9.39 5.22 16.89
CA PRO A 294 8.58 4.01 16.79
C PRO A 294 7.73 3.78 18.06
N LEU A 295 6.44 3.50 17.85
CA LEU A 295 5.48 3.20 18.92
C LEU A 295 5.11 1.71 18.94
N GLY A 296 4.93 1.10 17.76
CA GLY A 296 4.63 -0.31 17.61
C GLY A 296 4.80 -0.78 16.17
N LEU A 297 5.01 -2.08 15.98
CA LEU A 297 5.15 -2.72 14.68
C LEU A 297 4.16 -3.87 14.57
N ILE A 298 3.32 -3.86 13.54
CA ILE A 298 2.48 -5.00 13.17
C ILE A 298 3.24 -5.81 12.12
N GLU A 299 3.50 -7.08 12.41
CA GLU A 299 4.34 -7.95 11.58
C GLU A 299 3.63 -9.27 11.29
N GLN A 300 3.87 -9.84 10.09
CA GLN A 300 3.29 -11.13 9.66
C GLN A 300 4.29 -12.04 8.95
N GLY A 301 5.59 -11.72 9.01
CA GLY A 301 6.63 -12.46 8.27
C GLY A 301 6.67 -12.23 6.75
N ALA A 302 5.74 -11.45 6.21
CA ALA A 302 5.67 -11.04 4.81
C ALA A 302 5.36 -9.53 4.71
N PRO A 303 5.55 -8.89 3.54
CA PRO A 303 5.28 -7.46 3.37
C PRO A 303 3.85 -7.09 3.76
N ILE A 304 3.69 -5.88 4.30
CA ILE A 304 2.39 -5.22 4.46
C ILE A 304 2.43 -3.98 3.60
N ALA A 305 1.68 -3.95 2.50
CA ALA A 305 1.79 -2.90 1.50
C ALA A 305 1.15 -1.60 1.98
N ASN A 306 -0.07 -1.64 2.51
CA ASN A 306 -0.84 -0.41 2.73
C ASN A 306 -1.81 -0.53 3.91
N CYS A 307 -2.44 0.57 4.33
CA CYS A 307 -3.38 0.59 5.45
C CYS A 307 -4.52 1.60 5.30
N ALA A 308 -5.61 1.39 6.05
CA ALA A 308 -6.73 2.31 6.12
C ALA A 308 -7.38 2.32 7.50
N PHE A 309 -7.75 3.50 7.99
CA PHE A 309 -8.64 3.61 9.13
C PHE A 309 -10.09 3.38 8.70
N GLY A 310 -10.87 2.69 9.53
CA GLY A 310 -12.29 2.46 9.28
C GLY A 310 -13.09 2.20 10.55
N GLU A 311 -14.33 1.76 10.37
CA GLU A 311 -15.28 1.53 11.48
C GLU A 311 -15.40 2.72 12.44
N ALA A 312 -15.46 3.94 11.87
CA ALA A 312 -15.47 5.20 12.61
C ALA A 312 -14.25 5.38 13.54
N GLY A 313 -13.07 4.97 13.07
CA GLY A 313 -11.81 5.07 13.81
C GLY A 313 -11.63 3.98 14.87
N ARG A 314 -12.43 2.90 14.83
CA ARG A 314 -12.31 1.75 15.74
C ARG A 314 -11.51 0.59 15.15
N ALA A 315 -11.08 0.69 13.89
CA ALA A 315 -10.24 -0.32 13.27
C ALA A 315 -9.21 0.30 12.34
N LEU A 316 -8.04 -0.35 12.29
CA LEU A 316 -7.03 -0.19 11.26
C LEU A 316 -7.04 -1.47 10.42
N PHE A 317 -7.17 -1.31 9.11
CA PHE A 317 -7.11 -2.37 8.12
C PHE A 317 -5.75 -2.34 7.43
N LEU A 318 -5.18 -3.52 7.15
CA LEU A 318 -3.87 -3.66 6.53
C LEU A 318 -3.97 -4.54 5.30
N ALA A 319 -3.46 -4.06 4.17
CA ALA A 319 -3.29 -4.85 2.97
C ALA A 319 -1.95 -5.57 3.07
N ALA A 320 -1.99 -6.87 3.39
CA ALA A 320 -0.86 -7.61 3.92
C ALA A 320 -0.46 -8.76 2.99
N ASN A 321 0.22 -8.46 1.89
CA ASN A 321 0.63 -9.45 0.88
C ASN A 321 -0.58 -10.16 0.24
N ASP A 322 -0.96 -11.34 0.73
CA ASP A 322 -2.02 -12.19 0.18
C ASP A 322 -3.35 -12.13 0.95
N ARG A 323 -3.43 -11.25 1.96
CA ARG A 323 -4.53 -11.16 2.90
C ARG A 323 -4.85 -9.72 3.33
N ILE A 324 -6.02 -9.54 3.95
CA ILE A 324 -6.35 -8.32 4.70
C ILE A 324 -6.32 -8.64 6.19
N LEU A 325 -5.62 -7.81 6.95
CA LEU A 325 -5.67 -7.83 8.41
C LEU A 325 -6.57 -6.72 8.92
N ARG A 326 -7.14 -6.93 10.10
CA ARG A 326 -7.84 -5.90 10.88
C ARG A 326 -7.32 -5.90 12.30
N ILE A 327 -6.99 -4.73 12.82
CA ILE A 327 -6.68 -4.55 14.24
C ILE A 327 -7.64 -3.56 14.87
N ALA A 328 -8.13 -3.90 16.07
CA ALA A 328 -9.01 -3.02 16.83
C ALA A 328 -8.23 -1.82 17.37
N LEU A 329 -8.84 -0.64 17.26
CA LEU A 329 -8.34 0.61 17.83
C LEU A 329 -9.20 1.01 19.02
N ARG A 330 -8.61 1.75 19.96
CA ARG A 330 -9.33 2.30 21.09
C ARG A 330 -10.43 3.24 20.63
N PRO A 331 -11.66 3.11 21.18
CA PRO A 331 -12.74 4.04 20.91
C PRO A 331 -12.30 5.49 21.16
N GLY A 332 -12.63 6.36 20.20
CA GLY A 332 -12.35 7.77 20.32
C GLY A 332 -10.90 8.19 20.08
N TRP A 333 -9.94 7.29 19.80
CA TRP A 333 -8.56 7.68 19.43
C TRP A 333 -8.45 8.20 17.99
N GLN A 334 -9.06 7.51 17.02
CA GLN A 334 -9.11 7.95 15.61
C GLN A 334 -10.53 8.38 15.21
N GLY A 335 -11.53 8.15 16.06
CA GLY A 335 -12.93 8.53 15.82
C GLY A 335 -13.25 9.95 16.32
N GLY A 336 -13.81 10.78 15.44
CA GLY A 336 -14.21 12.17 15.69
C GLY A 336 -14.66 12.80 14.37
N ARG A 337 -15.56 13.80 14.42
CA ARG A 337 -16.21 14.40 13.24
C ARG A 337 -15.22 15.09 12.31
#